data_AF-A0A0P4UXD8-F1
#
_entry.id   AF-A0A0P4UXD8-F1
#
_cell.length_a   1.000
_cell.length_b   1.000
_cell.length_c   1.000
_cell.angle_alpha   90.00
_cell.angle_beta   90.00
_cell.angle_gamma   90.00
#
_symmetry.space_group_name_H-M   'P 1'
#
loop_
_entity.id
_entity.type
_entity.pdbx_description
1 polymer ?
#
loop_
_entity_poly.entity_id
_entity_poly.type
_entity_poly.pdbx_seq_one_letter_code
_entity_poly.pdbx_strand_id
1 'polypeptide(L)'
;MTMKRLNDRAFHILQTEVRRCLDSGAIGQVQLELALRRLEKFRLQSGTPVTEAELKEAIVDLIPTFNLKVLRQAAKLNRPPSGFWFGLKLGTAAIALSAGGIWLVNRPIPWIRYPVMQVAPFLLTPSYMAMDHNYRRAIALVEQSDQLVNQATAFEDLDLGTQKVKAAQKHLDELPAWFLGHYPGDYCRWAGCRWRFTIDEFESARKEIARLEVKLFQEKNAQTRFEQTEQALGEAVRVIRDGATGEARMNALIDWRGAIDSFNQLPESTLAGKLARTKVNAIDRDFREAVELGQ
;
A
#
# COMPACT_ATOMS: atom_id res chain seq x y z
N MET A 1 5.02 14.23 -38.91
CA MET A 1 4.36 15.42 -39.50
C MET A 1 5.12 16.65 -39.05
N THR A 2 5.92 17.23 -39.93
CA THR A 2 6.63 18.50 -39.69
C THR A 2 5.61 19.64 -39.71
N MET A 3 5.55 20.46 -38.66
CA MET A 3 4.65 21.60 -38.62
C MET A 3 5.16 22.71 -39.56
N LYS A 4 4.25 23.24 -40.40
CA LYS A 4 4.49 24.45 -41.20
C LYS A 4 4.79 25.62 -40.25
N ARG A 5 5.76 26.47 -40.58
CA ARG A 5 6.08 27.66 -39.75
C ARG A 5 4.94 28.67 -39.74
N LEU A 6 4.17 28.77 -40.83
CA LEU A 6 2.95 29.56 -40.92
C LEU A 6 1.76 28.66 -41.26
N ASN A 7 0.75 28.62 -40.39
CA ASN A 7 -0.45 27.83 -40.63
C ASN A 7 -1.38 28.49 -41.64
N ASP A 8 -2.24 27.68 -42.26
CA ASP A 8 -3.09 28.13 -43.38
C ASP A 8 -4.11 29.20 -42.95
N ARG A 9 -4.54 29.21 -41.68
CA ARG A 9 -5.47 30.20 -41.12
C ARG A 9 -4.82 31.58 -40.93
N ALA A 10 -3.60 31.61 -40.38
CA ALA A 10 -2.82 32.84 -40.21
C ALA A 10 -2.42 33.42 -41.57
N PHE A 11 -2.05 32.55 -42.52
CA PHE A 11 -1.75 32.95 -43.90
C PHE A 11 -2.94 33.64 -44.58
N HIS A 12 -4.15 33.07 -44.46
CA HIS A 12 -5.35 33.65 -45.05
C HIS A 12 -5.66 35.07 -44.52
N ILE A 13 -5.52 35.28 -43.21
CA ILE A 13 -5.74 36.61 -42.58
C ILE A 13 -4.75 37.64 -43.12
N LEU A 14 -3.48 37.27 -43.25
CA LEU A 14 -2.45 38.15 -43.78
C LEU A 14 -2.68 38.44 -45.27
N GLN A 15 -3.05 37.43 -46.06
CA GLN A 15 -3.34 37.59 -47.49
C GLN A 15 -4.48 38.59 -47.74
N THR A 16 -5.56 38.51 -46.96
CA THR A 16 -6.70 39.44 -47.10
C THR A 16 -6.28 40.88 -46.80
N GLU A 17 -5.45 41.07 -45.77
CA GLU A 17 -4.98 42.41 -45.39
C GLU A 17 -3.99 43.00 -46.40
N VAL A 18 -3.05 42.20 -46.91
CA VAL A 18 -2.10 42.62 -47.95
C VAL A 18 -2.86 43.10 -49.20
N ARG A 19 -3.89 42.36 -49.62
CA ARG A 19 -4.75 42.74 -50.76
C ARG A 19 -5.59 44.00 -50.51
N ARG A 20 -5.94 44.27 -49.25
CA ARG A 20 -6.68 45.47 -48.87
C ARG A 20 -5.80 46.74 -48.89
N CYS A 21 -4.52 46.60 -48.57
CA CYS A 21 -3.60 47.74 -48.45
C CYS A 21 -3.04 48.24 -49.77
N LEU A 22 -3.16 47.49 -50.86
CA LEU A 22 -2.52 47.79 -52.15
C LEU A 22 -3.55 48.02 -53.25
N ASP A 23 -3.43 49.15 -53.94
CA ASP A 23 -4.29 49.51 -55.09
C ASP A 23 -3.95 48.67 -56.33
N SER A 24 -4.89 48.61 -57.30
CA SER A 24 -4.79 47.81 -58.53
C SER A 24 -3.80 48.34 -59.59
N GLY A 25 -3.02 49.38 -59.28
CA GLY A 25 -1.98 49.92 -60.17
C GLY A 25 -0.76 49.00 -60.31
N ALA A 26 0.02 49.16 -61.39
CA ALA A 26 1.14 48.28 -61.73
C ALA A 26 2.19 48.12 -60.60
N ILE A 27 2.49 49.20 -59.87
CA ILE A 27 3.43 49.17 -58.73
C ILE A 27 2.83 48.39 -57.53
N GLY A 28 1.52 48.55 -57.29
CA GLY A 28 0.80 47.83 -56.23
C GLY A 28 0.71 46.34 -56.51
N GLN A 29 0.59 45.93 -57.77
CA GLN A 29 0.57 44.50 -58.15
C GLN A 29 1.92 43.80 -57.89
N VAL A 30 3.04 44.47 -58.19
CA VAL A 30 4.38 43.92 -57.92
C VAL A 30 4.63 43.80 -56.41
N GLN A 31 4.24 44.80 -55.62
CA GLN A 31 4.34 44.75 -54.16
C GLN A 31 3.46 43.66 -53.55
N LEU A 32 2.26 43.47 -54.10
CA LEU A 32 1.32 42.42 -53.69
C LEU A 32 1.91 41.02 -53.92
N GLU A 33 2.44 40.76 -55.12
CA GLU A 33 3.03 39.48 -55.45
C GLU A 33 4.25 39.18 -54.57
N LEU A 34 5.11 40.18 -54.36
CA LEU A 34 6.30 40.04 -53.52
C LEU A 34 5.96 39.77 -52.06
N ALA A 35 4.96 40.47 -51.50
CA ALA A 35 4.50 40.25 -50.12
C ALA A 35 3.89 38.85 -49.95
N LEU A 36 3.06 38.40 -50.89
CA LEU A 36 2.47 37.05 -50.84
C LEU A 36 3.52 35.96 -50.96
N ARG A 37 4.54 36.13 -51.82
CA ARG A 37 5.63 35.18 -51.98
C ARG A 37 6.48 35.04 -50.71
N ARG A 38 6.72 36.13 -49.98
CA ARG A 38 7.41 36.11 -48.67
C ARG A 38 6.59 35.35 -47.62
N LEU A 39 5.29 35.57 -47.56
CA LEU A 39 4.39 34.84 -46.66
C LEU A 39 4.28 33.35 -47.00
N GLU A 40 4.25 33.01 -48.29
CA GLU A 40 4.19 31.63 -48.75
C GLU A 40 5.48 30.86 -48.46
N LYS A 41 6.64 31.53 -48.50
CA LYS A 41 7.92 30.96 -48.04
C LYS A 41 7.84 30.46 -46.60
N PHE A 42 7.19 31.21 -45.70
CA PHE A 42 6.97 30.75 -44.32
C PHE A 42 6.00 29.57 -44.21
N ARG A 43 5.05 29.44 -45.14
CA ARG A 43 4.12 28.31 -45.19
C ARG A 43 4.80 27.02 -45.68
N LEU A 44 5.76 27.14 -46.60
CA LEU A 44 6.51 26.02 -47.18
C LEU A 44 7.65 25.54 -46.28
N GLN A 45 8.17 26.40 -45.41
CA GLN A 45 9.20 26.03 -44.43
C GLN A 45 8.58 25.26 -43.25
N SER A 46 9.28 24.23 -42.80
CA SER A 46 8.99 23.52 -41.54
C SER A 46 9.89 24.05 -40.44
N GLY A 47 9.37 24.22 -39.22
CA GLY A 47 10.18 24.73 -38.10
C GLY A 47 9.38 25.48 -37.04
N THR A 48 10.04 26.36 -36.30
CA THR A 48 9.40 27.19 -35.27
C THR A 48 8.32 28.11 -35.86
N PRO A 49 7.15 28.25 -35.20
CA PRO A 49 6.10 29.14 -35.66
C PRO A 49 6.59 30.58 -35.84
N VAL A 50 6.24 31.19 -36.97
CA VAL A 50 6.61 32.58 -37.27
C VAL A 50 6.05 33.52 -36.20
N THR A 51 6.92 34.40 -35.71
CA THR A 51 6.64 35.39 -34.67
C THR A 51 6.08 36.70 -35.25
N GLU A 52 5.50 37.55 -34.39
CA GLU A 52 5.02 38.90 -34.79
C GLU A 52 6.15 39.75 -35.36
N ALA A 53 7.37 39.62 -34.83
CA ALA A 53 8.55 40.36 -35.29
C ALA A 53 8.97 39.94 -36.70
N GLU A 54 9.05 38.63 -36.98
CA GLU A 54 9.39 38.10 -38.30
C GLU A 54 8.32 38.46 -39.35
N LEU A 55 7.04 38.44 -38.98
CA LEU A 55 5.97 38.90 -39.89
C LEU A 55 6.05 40.41 -40.17
N LYS A 56 6.42 41.20 -39.17
CA LYS A 56 6.60 42.65 -39.31
C LYS A 56 7.74 42.97 -40.26
N GLU A 57 8.89 42.31 -40.09
CA GLU A 57 10.05 42.48 -40.96
C GLU A 57 9.75 42.09 -42.42
N ALA A 58 8.95 41.04 -42.63
CA ALA A 58 8.64 40.56 -43.97
C ALA A 58 7.65 41.44 -44.76
N ILE A 59 6.83 42.25 -44.09
CA ILE A 59 5.70 42.97 -44.70
C ILE A 59 5.85 44.50 -44.62
N VAL A 60 6.38 45.05 -43.52
CA VAL A 60 6.34 46.51 -43.28
C VAL A 60 7.28 47.29 -44.21
N ASP A 61 8.34 46.66 -44.74
CA ASP A 61 9.21 47.27 -45.77
C ASP A 61 8.49 47.43 -47.11
N LEU A 62 7.59 46.50 -47.45
CA LEU A 62 6.80 46.52 -48.69
C LEU A 62 5.51 47.33 -48.55
N ILE A 63 4.92 47.34 -47.36
CA ILE A 63 3.63 47.96 -47.07
C ILE A 63 3.73 48.72 -45.74
N PRO A 64 4.25 49.96 -45.74
CA PRO A 64 4.43 50.75 -44.52
C PRO A 64 3.11 51.05 -43.78
N THR A 65 1.99 51.05 -44.50
CA THR A 65 0.64 51.31 -43.98
C THR A 65 -0.06 50.06 -43.42
N PHE A 66 0.62 48.91 -43.37
CA PHE A 66 0.01 47.65 -42.96
C PHE A 66 -0.48 47.69 -41.50
N ASN A 67 -1.68 47.14 -41.27
CA ASN A 67 -2.27 47.14 -39.93
C ASN A 67 -1.55 46.17 -38.98
N LEU A 68 -0.76 46.72 -38.06
CA LEU A 68 0.01 45.96 -37.07
C LEU A 68 -0.88 45.07 -36.17
N LYS A 69 -2.17 45.40 -35.98
CA LYS A 69 -3.10 44.55 -35.22
C LYS A 69 -3.34 43.21 -35.91
N VAL A 70 -3.34 43.20 -37.25
CA VAL A 70 -3.51 41.97 -38.06
C VAL A 70 -2.28 41.07 -37.95
N LEU A 71 -1.07 41.65 -37.94
CA LEU A 71 0.17 40.89 -37.69
C LEU A 71 0.12 40.16 -36.34
N ARG A 72 -0.27 40.88 -35.29
CA ARG A 72 -0.41 40.32 -33.94
C ARG A 72 -1.47 39.22 -33.88
N GLN A 73 -2.60 39.41 -34.56
CA GLN A 73 -3.67 38.41 -34.63
C GLN A 73 -3.20 37.15 -35.36
N ALA A 74 -2.55 37.30 -36.51
CA ALA A 74 -1.98 36.19 -37.27
C ALA A 74 -0.93 35.43 -36.46
N ALA A 75 -0.01 36.14 -35.78
CA ALA A 75 1.01 35.53 -34.93
C ALA A 75 0.40 34.75 -33.73
N LYS A 76 -0.67 35.26 -33.12
CA LYS A 76 -1.39 34.55 -32.03
C LYS A 76 -2.04 33.26 -32.53
N LEU A 77 -2.68 33.31 -33.69
CA LEU A 77 -3.32 32.14 -34.31
C LEU A 77 -2.31 31.12 -34.84
N ASN A 78 -1.10 31.56 -35.15
CA ASN A 78 -0.01 30.72 -35.62
C ASN A 78 0.69 29.94 -34.49
N ARG A 79 0.44 30.29 -33.22
CA ARG A 79 1.00 29.55 -32.08
C ARG A 79 0.22 28.25 -31.84
N PRO A 80 0.90 27.13 -31.54
CA PRO A 80 0.21 25.94 -31.07
C PRO A 80 -0.55 26.27 -29.77
N PRO A 81 -1.67 25.58 -29.47
CA PRO A 81 -2.42 25.80 -28.25
C PRO A 81 -1.45 25.70 -27.06
N SER A 82 -1.31 26.80 -26.31
CA SER A 82 -0.42 26.83 -25.16
C SER A 82 -0.95 25.84 -24.12
N GLY A 83 -0.10 24.91 -23.67
CA GLY A 83 -0.44 23.87 -22.68
C GLY A 83 -0.96 24.38 -21.33
N PHE A 84 -1.00 25.70 -21.14
CA PHE A 84 -1.54 26.38 -19.97
C PHE A 84 -3.04 26.13 -19.76
N TRP A 85 -3.83 26.02 -20.84
CA TRP A 85 -5.27 25.69 -20.73
C TRP A 85 -5.56 24.21 -20.51
N PHE A 86 -4.58 23.33 -20.75
CA PHE A 86 -4.66 21.92 -20.38
C PHE A 86 -4.40 21.75 -18.87
N GLY A 87 -3.56 22.60 -18.28
CA GLY A 87 -3.31 22.65 -16.83
C GLY A 87 -4.52 23.11 -16.00
N LEU A 88 -5.36 24.02 -16.51
CA LEU A 88 -6.50 24.54 -15.74
C LEU A 88 -7.70 23.58 -15.70
N LYS A 89 -7.90 22.75 -16.73
CA LYS A 89 -8.89 21.64 -16.68
C LYS A 89 -8.45 20.49 -15.78
N LEU A 90 -7.14 20.29 -15.63
CA LEU A 90 -6.56 19.41 -14.60
C LEU A 90 -6.64 20.04 -13.20
N GLY A 91 -6.56 21.36 -13.08
CA GLY A 91 -6.67 22.09 -11.82
C GLY A 91 -8.05 22.01 -11.17
N THR A 92 -9.13 22.07 -11.95
CA THR A 92 -10.49 21.87 -11.42
C THR A 92 -10.82 20.40 -11.15
N ALA A 93 -10.20 19.46 -11.87
CA ALA A 93 -10.20 18.05 -11.48
C ALA A 93 -9.35 17.79 -10.21
N ALA A 94 -8.32 18.60 -9.95
CA ALA A 94 -7.46 18.49 -8.78
C ALA A 94 -8.08 19.10 -7.51
N ILE A 95 -9.01 20.06 -7.60
CA ILE A 95 -9.69 20.64 -6.41
C ILE A 95 -10.87 19.78 -5.93
N ALA A 96 -11.35 18.84 -6.75
CA ALA A 96 -12.16 17.71 -6.26
C ALA A 96 -11.33 16.69 -5.43
N LEU A 97 -10.03 16.97 -5.20
CA LEU A 97 -9.17 16.33 -4.20
C LEU A 97 -8.98 17.19 -2.94
N SER A 98 -9.99 17.98 -2.54
CA SER A 98 -10.16 18.22 -1.10
C SER A 98 -10.38 16.86 -0.43
N ALA A 99 -9.90 16.69 0.81
CA ALA A 99 -9.64 15.43 1.53
C ALA A 99 -10.55 14.19 1.27
N GLY A 100 -11.79 14.35 0.80
CA GLY A 100 -12.66 13.27 0.30
C GLY A 100 -12.27 12.63 -1.04
N GLY A 101 -11.59 13.33 -1.96
CA GLY A 101 -11.23 12.79 -3.29
C GLY A 101 -10.07 11.78 -3.25
N ILE A 102 -9.05 12.05 -2.42
CA ILE A 102 -7.95 11.10 -2.16
C ILE A 102 -8.51 9.84 -1.50
N TRP A 103 -9.52 9.96 -0.64
CA TRP A 103 -10.18 8.82 -0.02
C TRP A 103 -10.86 7.91 -1.04
N LEU A 104 -11.56 8.46 -2.04
CA LEU A 104 -12.26 7.69 -3.07
C LEU A 104 -11.29 6.97 -4.04
N VAL A 105 -10.20 7.65 -4.44
CA VAL A 105 -9.15 7.08 -5.30
C VAL A 105 -8.31 6.04 -4.55
N ASN A 106 -8.19 6.18 -3.24
CA ASN A 106 -7.53 5.22 -2.35
C ASN A 106 -8.47 4.09 -1.88
N ARG A 107 -9.65 3.91 -2.48
CA ARG A 107 -10.50 2.74 -2.22
C ARG A 107 -9.95 1.50 -2.95
N PRO A 108 -10.04 0.31 -2.36
CA PRO A 108 -9.54 -0.93 -2.97
C PRO A 108 -10.47 -1.48 -4.06
N ILE A 109 -10.86 -0.64 -5.04
CA ILE A 109 -11.76 -1.05 -6.12
C ILE A 109 -10.97 -1.11 -7.45
N PRO A 110 -10.76 -2.31 -8.04
CA PRO A 110 -9.81 -2.53 -9.13
C PRO A 110 -9.97 -1.61 -10.36
N TRP A 111 -11.22 -1.46 -10.82
CA TRP A 111 -11.61 -0.62 -11.95
C TRP A 111 -11.30 0.88 -11.81
N ILE A 112 -11.20 1.43 -10.59
CA ILE A 112 -10.83 2.84 -10.36
C ILE A 112 -9.31 2.99 -10.30
N ARG A 113 -8.61 2.03 -9.70
CA ARG A 113 -7.16 2.11 -9.48
C ARG A 113 -6.34 1.85 -10.74
N TYR A 114 -6.80 0.96 -11.62
CA TYR A 114 -6.10 0.66 -12.88
C TYR A 114 -5.88 1.89 -13.78
N PRO A 115 -6.89 2.72 -14.09
CA PRO A 115 -6.66 3.94 -14.87
C PRO A 115 -5.82 4.99 -14.14
N VAL A 116 -5.96 5.11 -12.81
CA VAL A 116 -5.14 6.04 -12.00
C VAL A 116 -3.67 5.63 -12.02
N MET A 117 -3.37 4.33 -11.98
CA MET A 117 -2.01 3.80 -12.09
C MET A 117 -1.36 4.16 -13.43
N GLN A 118 -2.10 4.09 -14.54
CA GLN A 118 -1.58 4.40 -15.86
C GLN A 118 -1.38 5.91 -16.10
N VAL A 119 -2.27 6.75 -15.55
CA VAL A 119 -2.31 8.18 -15.85
C VAL A 119 -1.59 9.03 -14.81
N ALA A 120 -1.66 8.66 -13.53
CA ALA A 120 -1.13 9.43 -12.41
C ALA A 120 -0.67 8.51 -11.26
N PRO A 121 0.35 7.67 -11.47
CA PRO A 121 0.80 6.67 -10.49
C PRO A 121 1.23 7.28 -9.15
N PHE A 122 1.70 8.54 -9.15
CA PHE A 122 2.11 9.24 -7.93
C PHE A 122 0.97 9.38 -6.90
N LEU A 123 -0.30 9.43 -7.34
CA LEU A 123 -1.47 9.50 -6.45
C LEU A 123 -1.67 8.23 -5.63
N LEU A 124 -1.14 7.09 -6.09
CA LEU A 124 -1.22 5.81 -5.39
C LEU A 124 -0.03 5.55 -4.46
N THR A 125 0.98 6.43 -4.45
CA THR A 125 2.19 6.29 -3.63
C THR A 125 1.90 6.04 -2.15
N PRO A 126 1.01 6.80 -1.47
CA PRO A 126 0.71 6.54 -0.06
C PRO A 126 0.10 5.16 0.18
N SER A 127 -0.71 4.67 -0.78
CA SER A 127 -1.32 3.35 -0.74
C SER A 127 -0.26 2.24 -0.83
N TYR A 128 0.67 2.38 -1.77
CA TYR A 128 1.76 1.43 -1.95
C TYR A 128 2.72 1.42 -0.76
N MET A 129 3.03 2.58 -0.18
CA MET A 129 3.82 2.66 1.05
C MET A 129 3.16 1.93 2.23
N ALA A 130 1.86 2.15 2.44
CA ALA A 130 1.12 1.46 3.49
C ALA A 130 1.12 -0.06 3.26
N MET A 131 0.98 -0.48 2.01
CA MET A 131 1.04 -1.89 1.63
C MET A 131 2.43 -2.51 1.87
N ASP A 132 3.54 -1.82 1.57
CA ASP A 132 4.91 -2.31 1.83
C ASP A 132 5.10 -2.52 3.33
N HIS A 133 4.67 -1.50 4.08
CA HIS A 133 4.77 -1.49 5.53
C HIS A 133 4.01 -2.67 6.13
N ASN A 134 2.74 -2.83 5.77
CA ASN A 134 1.89 -3.91 6.26
C ASN A 134 2.43 -5.29 5.86
N TYR A 135 2.86 -5.45 4.61
CA TYR A 135 3.44 -6.71 4.16
C TYR A 135 4.71 -7.07 4.96
N ARG A 136 5.69 -6.17 5.04
CA ARG A 136 6.94 -6.43 5.77
C ARG A 136 6.70 -6.66 7.26
N ARG A 137 5.79 -5.89 7.86
CA ARG A 137 5.42 -6.06 9.28
C ARG A 137 4.76 -7.41 9.50
N ALA A 138 3.83 -7.82 8.64
CA ALA A 138 3.21 -9.13 8.72
C ALA A 138 4.25 -10.26 8.69
N ILE A 139 5.13 -10.29 7.68
CA ILE A 139 6.15 -11.34 7.55
C ILE A 139 7.06 -11.40 8.79
N ALA A 140 7.58 -10.24 9.22
CA ALA A 140 8.45 -10.18 10.40
C ALA A 140 7.74 -10.61 11.70
N LEU A 141 6.45 -10.30 11.83
CA LEU A 141 5.65 -10.71 12.99
C LEU A 141 5.31 -12.19 12.95
N VAL A 142 5.06 -12.79 11.77
CA VAL A 142 4.89 -14.24 11.63
C VAL A 142 6.14 -14.97 12.11
N GLU A 143 7.33 -14.55 11.65
CA GLU A 143 8.59 -15.17 12.07
C GLU A 143 8.83 -15.04 13.58
N GLN A 144 8.61 -13.86 14.15
CA GLN A 144 8.74 -13.68 15.61
C GLN A 144 7.71 -14.51 16.40
N SER A 145 6.49 -14.63 15.86
CA SER A 145 5.45 -15.45 16.49
C SER A 145 5.82 -16.92 16.46
N ASP A 146 6.35 -17.40 15.34
CA ASP A 146 6.81 -18.78 15.18
C ASP A 146 7.85 -19.13 16.23
N GLN A 147 8.88 -18.28 16.39
CA GLN A 147 9.92 -18.47 17.40
C GLN A 147 9.33 -18.55 18.82
N LEU A 148 8.47 -17.61 19.20
CA LEU A 148 7.87 -17.57 20.53
C LEU A 148 6.94 -18.76 20.80
N VAL A 149 6.22 -19.25 19.79
CA VAL A 149 5.24 -20.34 19.96
C VAL A 149 5.89 -21.73 19.83
N ASN A 150 6.91 -21.87 19.00
CA ASN A 150 7.59 -23.16 18.79
C ASN A 150 8.73 -23.40 19.78
N GLN A 151 9.32 -22.34 20.33
CA GLN A 151 10.43 -22.41 21.27
C GLN A 151 10.04 -21.89 22.67
N ALA A 152 8.74 -21.82 22.97
CA ALA A 152 8.25 -21.38 24.26
C ALA A 152 8.87 -22.18 25.41
N THR A 153 9.37 -21.46 26.40
CA THR A 153 9.87 -22.05 27.65
C THR A 153 9.01 -21.63 28.85
N ALA A 154 8.26 -20.55 28.70
CA ALA A 154 7.33 -20.03 29.69
C ALA A 154 5.98 -19.65 29.04
N PHE A 155 4.91 -19.54 29.84
CA PHE A 155 3.58 -19.20 29.32
C PHE A 155 3.54 -17.75 28.78
N GLU A 156 4.40 -16.88 29.30
CA GLU A 156 4.57 -15.50 28.84
C GLU A 156 5.06 -15.43 27.39
N ASP A 157 5.88 -16.39 26.95
CA ASP A 157 6.32 -16.51 25.56
C ASP A 157 5.11 -16.75 24.64
N LEU A 158 4.18 -17.61 25.07
CA LEU A 158 2.95 -17.93 24.34
C LEU A 158 1.96 -16.76 24.32
N ASP A 159 1.87 -16.00 25.40
CA ASP A 159 1.04 -14.79 25.45
C ASP A 159 1.58 -13.69 24.52
N LEU A 160 2.91 -13.47 24.50
CA LEU A 160 3.54 -12.56 23.56
C LEU A 160 3.40 -13.07 22.12
N GLY A 161 3.57 -14.37 21.89
CA GLY A 161 3.32 -15.02 20.61
C GLY A 161 1.90 -14.76 20.12
N THR A 162 0.90 -14.91 20.98
CA THR A 162 -0.52 -14.63 20.67
C THR A 162 -0.73 -13.18 20.22
N GLN A 163 -0.12 -12.22 20.91
CA GLN A 163 -0.22 -10.81 20.54
C GLN A 163 0.39 -10.55 19.15
N LYS A 164 1.54 -11.17 18.87
CA LYS A 164 2.22 -11.01 17.58
C LYS A 164 1.48 -11.70 16.43
N VAL A 165 0.89 -12.88 16.65
CA VAL A 165 0.04 -13.55 15.65
C VAL A 165 -1.15 -12.66 15.28
N LYS A 166 -1.84 -12.09 16.27
CA LYS A 166 -2.95 -11.14 16.04
C LYS A 166 -2.49 -9.90 15.28
N ALA A 167 -1.33 -9.35 15.61
CA ALA A 167 -0.77 -8.21 14.90
C ALA A 167 -0.39 -8.56 13.46
N ALA A 168 0.20 -9.74 13.23
CA ALA A 168 0.54 -10.25 11.90
C ALA A 168 -0.73 -10.40 11.04
N GLN A 169 -1.77 -11.00 11.60
CA GLN A 169 -3.06 -11.20 10.93
C GLN A 169 -3.69 -9.85 10.56
N LYS A 170 -3.68 -8.88 11.49
CA LYS A 170 -4.16 -7.52 11.23
C LYS A 170 -3.42 -6.88 10.06
N HIS A 171 -2.10 -6.96 10.03
CA HIS A 171 -1.31 -6.40 8.93
C HIS A 171 -1.59 -7.11 7.59
N LEU A 172 -1.82 -8.43 7.58
CA LEU A 172 -2.22 -9.14 6.36
C LEU A 172 -3.63 -8.75 5.89
N ASP A 173 -4.57 -8.53 6.80
CA ASP A 173 -5.94 -8.13 6.47
C ASP A 173 -6.03 -6.71 5.90
N GLU A 174 -5.05 -5.86 6.21
CA GLU A 174 -4.90 -4.54 5.59
C GLU A 174 -4.39 -4.62 4.13
N LEU A 175 -3.91 -5.79 3.67
CA LEU A 175 -3.52 -6.00 2.28
C LEU A 175 -4.78 -6.28 1.44
N PRO A 176 -5.09 -5.44 0.44
CA PRO A 176 -6.36 -5.55 -0.26
C PRO A 176 -6.34 -6.69 -1.28
N ALA A 177 -7.47 -7.38 -1.50
CA ALA A 177 -7.52 -8.58 -2.36
C ALA A 177 -7.00 -8.38 -3.80
N TRP A 178 -7.15 -7.18 -4.37
CA TRP A 178 -6.66 -6.85 -5.72
C TRP A 178 -5.12 -6.75 -5.80
N PHE A 179 -4.43 -6.70 -4.66
CA PHE A 179 -2.97 -6.70 -4.53
C PHE A 179 -2.33 -8.01 -5.03
N LEU A 180 -3.06 -9.13 -4.96
CA LEU A 180 -2.55 -10.45 -5.35
C LEU A 180 -2.33 -10.61 -6.86
N GLY A 181 -2.88 -9.72 -7.69
CA GLY A 181 -2.79 -9.82 -9.16
C GLY A 181 -1.99 -8.73 -9.85
N HIS A 182 -1.49 -7.72 -9.13
CA HIS A 182 -0.83 -6.57 -9.76
C HIS A 182 0.31 -5.98 -8.93
N TYR A 183 1.51 -5.97 -9.51
CA TYR A 183 2.73 -5.48 -8.88
C TYR A 183 2.90 -3.96 -9.09
N PRO A 184 3.12 -3.15 -8.05
CA PRO A 184 3.33 -1.70 -8.19
C PRO A 184 4.77 -1.39 -8.66
N GLY A 185 5.00 -1.45 -9.97
CA GLY A 185 6.31 -1.18 -10.58
C GLY A 185 6.79 0.26 -10.46
N ASP A 186 5.87 1.23 -10.57
CA ASP A 186 6.23 2.65 -10.68
C ASP A 186 6.62 3.29 -9.34
N TYR A 187 5.99 2.86 -8.23
CA TYR A 187 6.34 3.32 -6.88
C TYR A 187 7.82 3.11 -6.57
N CYS A 188 8.32 1.89 -6.79
CA CYS A 188 9.70 1.57 -6.46
C CYS A 188 10.74 2.09 -7.47
N ARG A 189 10.32 2.45 -8.68
CA ARG A 189 11.19 3.11 -9.65
C ARG A 189 11.63 4.51 -9.17
N TRP A 190 10.72 5.25 -8.54
CA TRP A 190 11.02 6.62 -8.04
C TRP A 190 11.61 6.63 -6.63
N ALA A 191 11.15 5.75 -5.74
CA ALA A 191 11.60 5.72 -4.34
C ALA A 191 12.89 4.92 -4.10
N GLY A 192 13.51 4.34 -5.14
CA GLY A 192 14.72 3.53 -5.02
C GLY A 192 14.53 2.23 -4.21
N CYS A 193 13.29 1.87 -3.88
CA CYS A 193 12.99 0.63 -3.16
C CYS A 193 13.03 -0.57 -4.10
N ARG A 194 13.25 -1.74 -3.51
CA ARG A 194 12.97 -3.02 -4.18
C ARG A 194 11.73 -3.61 -3.52
N TRP A 195 10.59 -3.47 -4.20
CA TRP A 195 9.41 -4.25 -3.86
C TRP A 195 9.71 -5.69 -4.24
N ARG A 196 9.53 -6.63 -3.30
CA ARG A 196 9.66 -8.07 -3.57
C ARG A 196 8.52 -8.74 -2.83
N PHE A 197 7.40 -8.83 -3.53
CA PHE A 197 6.21 -9.50 -3.06
C PHE A 197 5.94 -10.67 -3.97
N THR A 198 5.62 -11.80 -3.36
CA THR A 198 5.16 -12.98 -4.09
C THR A 198 3.83 -13.45 -3.49
N ILE A 199 2.95 -13.93 -4.35
CA ILE A 199 1.67 -14.53 -3.92
C ILE A 199 1.97 -15.72 -2.98
N ASP A 200 3.01 -16.48 -3.29
CA ASP A 200 3.45 -17.63 -2.52
C ASP A 200 3.85 -17.25 -1.08
N GLU A 201 4.62 -16.18 -0.88
CA GLU A 201 4.98 -15.68 0.46
C GLU A 201 3.74 -15.22 1.24
N PHE A 202 2.79 -14.55 0.58
CA PHE A 202 1.54 -14.14 1.23
C PHE A 202 0.68 -15.34 1.64
N GLU A 203 0.48 -16.30 0.74
CA GLU A 203 -0.28 -17.50 1.02
C GLU A 203 0.39 -18.33 2.13
N SER A 204 1.73 -18.43 2.09
CA SER A 204 2.52 -19.07 3.13
C SER A 204 2.34 -18.37 4.47
N ALA A 205 2.43 -17.04 4.52
CA ALA A 205 2.24 -16.28 5.76
C ALA A 205 0.84 -16.49 6.36
N ARG A 206 -0.21 -16.50 5.54
CA ARG A 206 -1.58 -16.78 6.03
C ARG A 206 -1.74 -18.21 6.54
N LYS A 207 -1.18 -19.19 5.84
CA LYS A 207 -1.18 -20.58 6.30
C LYS A 207 -0.45 -20.73 7.63
N GLU A 208 0.67 -20.04 7.79
CA GLU A 208 1.46 -20.11 9.01
C GLU A 208 0.74 -19.45 10.19
N ILE A 209 0.12 -18.29 9.99
CA ILE A 209 -0.74 -17.68 11.01
C ILE A 209 -1.84 -18.64 11.45
N ALA A 210 -2.57 -19.25 10.51
CA ALA A 210 -3.64 -20.18 10.84
C ALA A 210 -3.13 -21.39 11.65
N ARG A 211 -1.94 -21.91 11.32
CA ARG A 211 -1.30 -22.99 12.09
C ARG A 211 -0.94 -22.54 13.51
N LEU A 212 -0.33 -21.37 13.64
CA LEU A 212 0.05 -20.81 14.92
C LEU A 212 -1.17 -20.52 15.80
N GLU A 213 -2.28 -20.03 15.24
CA GLU A 213 -3.54 -19.83 15.95
C GLU A 213 -4.10 -21.13 16.53
N VAL A 214 -4.12 -22.20 15.73
CA VAL A 214 -4.56 -23.53 16.18
C VAL A 214 -3.67 -24.04 17.31
N LYS A 215 -2.35 -23.91 17.15
CA LYS A 215 -1.40 -24.34 18.17
C LYS A 215 -1.56 -23.54 19.47
N LEU A 216 -1.65 -22.22 19.39
CA LEU A 216 -1.89 -21.34 20.53
C LEU A 216 -3.21 -21.65 21.25
N PHE A 217 -4.26 -22.00 20.51
CA PHE A 217 -5.51 -22.45 21.10
C PHE A 217 -5.34 -23.74 21.91
N GLN A 218 -4.61 -24.72 21.38
CA GLN A 218 -4.29 -25.96 22.09
C GLN A 218 -3.43 -25.68 23.35
N GLU A 219 -2.40 -24.85 23.22
CA GLU A 219 -1.56 -24.42 24.34
C GLU A 219 -2.38 -23.72 25.41
N LYS A 220 -3.29 -22.82 25.04
CA LYS A 220 -4.12 -22.10 26.02
C LYS A 220 -5.05 -23.03 26.78
N ASN A 221 -5.67 -23.98 26.10
CA ASN A 221 -6.50 -24.98 26.75
C ASN A 221 -5.69 -25.87 27.72
N ALA A 222 -4.47 -26.24 27.33
CA ALA A 222 -3.58 -27.03 28.18
C ALA A 222 -3.08 -26.23 29.39
N GLN A 223 -2.73 -24.95 29.21
CA GLN A 223 -2.38 -24.02 30.29
C GLN A 223 -3.51 -23.91 31.31
N THR A 224 -4.74 -23.65 30.87
CA THR A 224 -5.89 -23.52 31.77
C THR A 224 -6.09 -24.79 32.61
N ARG A 225 -5.99 -25.97 31.99
CA ARG A 225 -6.09 -27.24 32.72
C ARG A 225 -4.93 -27.44 33.70
N PHE A 226 -3.72 -27.06 33.30
CA PHE A 226 -2.54 -27.11 34.16
C PHE A 226 -2.71 -26.23 35.41
N GLU A 227 -3.14 -24.98 35.24
CA GLU A 227 -3.39 -24.04 36.35
C GLU A 227 -4.49 -24.54 37.29
N GLN A 228 -5.59 -25.06 36.74
CA GLN A 228 -6.66 -25.69 37.54
C GLN A 228 -6.17 -26.89 38.33
N THR A 229 -5.30 -27.71 37.74
CA THR A 229 -4.73 -28.90 38.38
C THR A 229 -3.74 -28.52 39.49
N GLU A 230 -2.91 -27.50 39.26
CA GLU A 230 -2.00 -26.95 40.28
C GLU A 230 -2.80 -26.39 41.47
N GLN A 231 -3.90 -25.69 41.22
CA GLN A 231 -4.76 -25.17 42.28
C GLN A 231 -5.39 -26.30 43.11
N ALA A 232 -6.01 -27.29 42.45
CA ALA A 232 -6.63 -28.44 43.12
C ALA A 232 -5.60 -29.23 43.95
N LEU A 233 -4.41 -29.46 43.39
CA LEU A 233 -3.31 -30.10 44.12
C LEU A 233 -2.90 -29.27 45.35
N GLY A 234 -2.72 -27.96 45.18
CA GLY A 234 -2.35 -27.06 46.28
C GLY A 234 -3.37 -27.07 47.42
N GLU A 235 -4.67 -27.12 47.09
CA GLU A 235 -5.75 -27.25 48.07
C GLU A 235 -5.70 -28.59 48.82
N ALA A 236 -5.56 -29.71 48.11
CA ALA A 236 -5.44 -31.04 48.69
C ALA A 236 -4.21 -31.14 49.64
N VAL A 237 -3.05 -30.66 49.19
CA VAL A 237 -1.81 -30.62 49.99
C VAL A 237 -2.00 -29.77 51.23
N ARG A 238 -2.66 -28.61 51.12
CA ARG A 238 -2.93 -27.72 52.26
C ARG A 238 -3.82 -28.40 53.30
N VAL A 239 -4.91 -29.05 52.89
CA VAL A 239 -5.82 -29.76 53.81
C VAL A 239 -5.06 -30.82 54.63
N ILE A 240 -4.18 -31.58 53.98
CA ILE A 240 -3.36 -32.59 54.65
C ILE A 240 -2.34 -31.95 55.61
N ARG A 241 -1.68 -30.86 55.17
CA ARG A 241 -0.69 -30.13 55.98
C ARG A 241 -1.31 -29.47 57.21
N ASP A 242 -2.54 -28.98 57.09
CA ASP A 242 -3.29 -28.34 58.17
C ASP A 242 -3.81 -29.36 59.21
N GLY A 243 -3.45 -30.64 59.08
CA GLY A 243 -3.71 -31.68 60.07
C GLY A 243 -5.07 -32.35 59.93
N ALA A 244 -5.68 -32.34 58.73
CA ALA A 244 -6.93 -33.05 58.50
C ALA A 244 -6.78 -34.55 58.82
N THR A 245 -7.83 -35.13 59.40
CA THR A 245 -7.92 -36.55 59.78
C THR A 245 -9.22 -37.17 59.27
N GLY A 246 -9.32 -38.50 59.33
CA GLY A 246 -10.51 -39.25 58.91
C GLY A 246 -10.90 -39.01 57.45
N GLU A 247 -12.18 -38.77 57.21
CA GLU A 247 -12.75 -38.58 55.87
C GLU A 247 -12.15 -37.38 55.12
N ALA A 248 -11.90 -36.26 55.81
CA ALA A 248 -11.32 -35.07 55.19
C ALA A 248 -9.90 -35.34 54.65
N ARG A 249 -9.09 -36.11 55.38
CA ARG A 249 -7.76 -36.53 54.90
C ARG A 249 -7.86 -37.47 53.71
N MET A 250 -8.80 -38.43 53.77
CA MET A 250 -9.01 -39.40 52.69
C MET A 250 -9.40 -38.69 51.39
N ASN A 251 -10.35 -37.77 51.44
CA ASN A 251 -10.79 -37.00 50.27
C ASN A 251 -9.64 -36.16 49.70
N ALA A 252 -8.84 -35.50 50.56
CA ALA A 252 -7.67 -34.76 50.10
C ALA A 252 -6.61 -35.65 49.41
N LEU A 253 -6.40 -36.89 49.89
CA LEU A 253 -5.51 -37.85 49.21
C LEU A 253 -6.07 -38.29 47.84
N ILE A 254 -7.39 -38.48 47.74
CA ILE A 254 -8.07 -38.78 46.47
C ILE A 254 -7.92 -37.61 45.49
N ASP A 255 -8.14 -36.38 45.96
CA ASP A 255 -7.99 -35.16 45.14
C ASP A 255 -6.54 -34.97 44.69
N TRP A 256 -5.57 -35.20 45.56
CA TRP A 256 -4.15 -35.20 45.20
C TRP A 256 -3.87 -36.22 44.10
N ARG A 257 -4.33 -37.47 44.26
CA ARG A 257 -4.13 -38.50 43.23
C ARG A 257 -4.80 -38.13 41.91
N GLY A 258 -6.03 -37.58 41.96
CA GLY A 258 -6.74 -37.08 40.80
C GLY A 258 -6.00 -35.95 40.08
N ALA A 259 -5.30 -35.09 40.81
CA ALA A 259 -4.45 -34.05 40.24
C ALA A 259 -3.23 -34.63 39.51
N ILE A 260 -2.59 -35.66 40.06
CA ILE A 260 -1.49 -36.39 39.39
C ILE A 260 -2.00 -37.01 38.07
N ASP A 261 -3.15 -37.67 38.11
CA ASP A 261 -3.75 -38.28 36.93
C ASP A 261 -4.14 -37.21 35.88
N SER A 262 -4.63 -36.05 36.33
CA SER A 262 -4.96 -34.90 35.46
C SER A 262 -3.72 -34.31 34.79
N PHE A 263 -2.60 -34.18 35.51
CA PHE A 263 -1.33 -33.76 34.92
C PHE A 263 -0.85 -34.73 33.83
N ASN A 264 -1.02 -36.04 34.05
CA ASN A 264 -0.63 -37.05 33.06
C ASN A 264 -1.51 -37.06 31.81
N GLN A 265 -2.71 -36.51 31.88
CA GLN A 265 -3.62 -36.37 30.72
C GLN A 265 -3.34 -35.14 29.85
N LEU A 266 -2.46 -34.23 30.28
CA LEU A 266 -2.11 -33.07 29.48
C LEU A 266 -1.33 -33.49 28.21
N PRO A 267 -1.65 -32.94 27.03
CA PRO A 267 -0.97 -33.32 25.79
C PRO A 267 0.54 -33.03 25.83
N GLU A 268 1.36 -34.03 25.50
CA GLU A 268 2.83 -33.92 25.57
C GLU A 268 3.42 -32.89 24.60
N SER A 269 2.69 -32.60 23.53
CA SER A 269 3.07 -31.61 22.52
C SER A 269 3.00 -30.17 23.05
N THR A 270 2.31 -29.94 24.17
CA THR A 270 2.12 -28.60 24.76
C THR A 270 3.18 -28.27 25.80
N LEU A 271 3.42 -26.98 26.03
CA LEU A 271 4.32 -26.53 27.11
C LEU A 271 3.80 -27.01 28.48
N ALA A 272 2.50 -26.87 28.71
CA ALA A 272 1.84 -27.34 29.93
C ALA A 272 2.08 -28.84 30.21
N GLY A 273 1.96 -29.69 29.19
CA GLY A 273 2.23 -31.13 29.31
C GLY A 273 3.70 -31.43 29.64
N LYS A 274 4.65 -30.69 29.05
CA LYS A 274 6.09 -30.83 29.35
C LYS A 274 6.41 -30.42 30.79
N LEU A 275 5.86 -29.30 31.25
CA LEU A 275 6.01 -28.82 32.62
C LEU A 275 5.41 -29.81 33.62
N ALA A 276 4.19 -30.30 33.34
CA ALA A 276 3.52 -31.29 34.18
C ALA A 276 4.36 -32.54 34.40
N ARG A 277 4.90 -33.13 33.33
CA ARG A 277 5.76 -34.33 33.42
C ARG A 277 7.00 -34.12 34.27
N THR A 278 7.60 -32.94 34.15
CA THR A 278 8.79 -32.58 34.94
C THR A 278 8.45 -32.54 36.43
N LYS A 279 7.22 -32.15 36.79
CA LYS A 279 6.75 -32.06 38.17
C LYS A 279 6.21 -33.39 38.73
N VAL A 280 5.55 -34.20 37.90
CA VAL A 280 4.82 -35.41 38.35
C VAL A 280 5.68 -36.34 39.20
N ASN A 281 6.95 -36.56 38.85
CA ASN A 281 7.84 -37.43 39.64
C ASN A 281 8.04 -36.94 41.09
N ALA A 282 8.17 -35.62 41.28
CA ALA A 282 8.29 -35.04 42.62
C ALA A 282 6.96 -35.14 43.36
N ILE A 283 5.85 -34.82 42.68
CA ILE A 283 4.49 -34.87 43.27
C ILE A 283 4.12 -36.31 43.68
N ASP A 284 4.45 -37.32 42.87
CA ASP A 284 4.21 -38.74 43.18
C ASP A 284 5.05 -39.23 44.37
N ARG A 285 6.29 -38.75 44.51
CA ARG A 285 7.11 -39.05 45.69
C ARG A 285 6.47 -38.45 46.94
N ASP A 286 6.12 -37.16 46.90
CA ASP A 286 5.58 -36.44 48.05
C ASP A 286 4.20 -37.00 48.45
N PHE A 287 3.41 -37.46 47.47
CA PHE A 287 2.15 -38.17 47.71
C PHE A 287 2.36 -39.47 48.51
N ARG A 288 3.34 -40.30 48.13
CA ARG A 288 3.63 -41.56 48.84
C ARG A 288 4.02 -41.31 50.29
N GLU A 289 4.86 -40.32 50.54
CA GLU A 289 5.25 -39.93 51.90
C GLU A 289 4.04 -39.46 52.72
N ALA A 290 3.13 -38.67 52.12
CA ALA A 290 1.92 -38.21 52.80
C ALA A 290 0.93 -39.36 53.14
N VAL A 291 0.89 -40.41 52.32
CA VAL A 291 0.11 -41.63 52.59
C VAL A 291 0.73 -42.43 53.74
N GLU A 292 2.05 -42.60 53.75
CA GLU A 292 2.78 -43.35 54.78
C GLU A 292 2.72 -42.68 56.16
N LEU A 293 2.87 -41.35 56.23
CA LEU A 293 2.77 -40.58 57.48
C LEU A 293 1.35 -40.50 58.06
N GLY A 294 0.35 -40.97 57.32
CA GLY A 294 -1.06 -41.01 57.75
C GLY A 294 -1.52 -42.36 58.29
N GLN A 295 -0.66 -43.38 58.27
CA GLN A 295 -0.88 -44.70 58.89
C GLN A 295 -0.43 -44.69 60.35
#